data_AF-A0A839LGI1-F1
#
_entry.id   AF-A0A839LGI1-F1
#
_cell.length_a   1.000
_cell.length_b   1.000
_cell.length_c   1.000
_cell.angle_alpha   90.00
_cell.angle_beta   90.00
_cell.angle_gamma   90.00
#
_symmetry.space_group_name_H-M   'P 1'
#
loop_
_entity.id
_entity.type
_entity.pdbx_description
1 polymer ?
#
loop_
_entity_poly.entity_id
_entity_poly.type
_entity_poly.pdbx_seq_one_letter_code
_entity_poly.pdbx_strand_id
1 'polypeptide(L)'
;MSQLMRLGHQVVPTLGGFGGVELLVKTPAGRQLEVVVRGVPDNGRWLVNEEPEGEMSQRFYVLLNYKRFEEARAYPMVFVMPASRAEGMKSPRGRGKAIVFGNKKQCPPDLDRWAEAWAVIQ
;
A
#
# COMPACT_ATOMS: atom_id res chain seq x y z
N MET A 1 10.06 2.03 4.83
CA MET A 1 11.26 1.18 5.02
C MET A 1 11.63 1.01 6.49
N SER A 2 11.85 2.09 7.26
CA SER A 2 12.24 1.99 8.68
C SER A 2 11.29 1.12 9.52
N GLN A 3 9.97 1.21 9.32
CA GLN A 3 9.01 0.35 10.03
C GLN A 3 9.21 -1.14 9.72
N LEU A 4 9.40 -1.51 8.45
CA LEU A 4 9.67 -2.90 8.07
C LEU A 4 10.99 -3.42 8.68
N MET A 5 12.03 -2.57 8.71
CA MET A 5 13.30 -2.93 9.36
C MET A 5 13.16 -3.10 10.88
N ARG A 6 12.33 -2.28 11.55
CA ARG A 6 12.02 -2.43 12.98
C ARG A 6 11.29 -3.73 13.30
N LEU A 7 10.51 -4.26 12.35
CA LEU A 7 9.89 -5.58 12.44
C LEU A 7 10.86 -6.74 12.14
N GLY A 8 12.14 -6.44 11.93
CA GLY A 8 13.17 -7.44 11.65
C GLY A 8 13.23 -7.90 10.19
N HIS A 9 12.50 -7.26 9.29
CA HIS A 9 12.57 -7.60 7.88
C HIS A 9 13.82 -7.03 7.22
N GLN A 10 14.38 -7.78 6.27
CA GLN A 10 15.37 -7.25 5.33
C GLN A 10 14.62 -6.62 4.16
N VAL A 11 15.01 -5.40 3.76
CA VAL A 11 14.28 -4.60 2.78
C VAL A 11 15.23 -4.12 1.70
N VAL A 12 14.90 -4.37 0.44
CA VAL A 12 15.65 -3.90 -0.72
C VAL A 12 14.69 -3.09 -1.61
N PRO A 13 14.96 -1.81 -1.89
CA PRO A 13 14.22 -1.08 -2.92
C PRO A 13 14.51 -1.66 -4.30
N THR A 14 13.48 -1.82 -5.12
CA THR A 14 13.65 -2.13 -6.54
C THR A 14 13.57 -0.84 -7.37
N LEU A 15 13.81 -0.97 -8.69
CA LEU A 15 13.76 0.17 -9.61
C LEU A 15 12.35 0.77 -9.79
N GLY A 16 11.31 0.10 -9.26
CA GLY A 16 9.94 0.62 -9.16
C GLY A 16 9.20 0.82 -10.48
N GLY A 17 7.86 0.79 -10.41
CA GLY A 17 6.97 1.16 -11.51
C GLY A 17 6.45 2.61 -11.42
N PHE A 18 5.67 3.03 -12.42
CA PHE A 18 5.12 4.39 -12.50
C PHE A 18 4.26 4.72 -11.26
N GLY A 19 4.66 5.73 -10.48
CA GLY A 19 3.87 6.32 -9.37
C GLY A 19 3.95 5.61 -8.02
N GLY A 20 5.02 4.85 -7.74
CA GLY A 20 5.20 4.15 -6.47
C GLY A 20 6.63 3.64 -6.26
N VAL A 21 6.93 3.17 -5.05
CA VAL A 21 8.18 2.47 -4.73
C VAL A 21 7.85 1.01 -4.49
N GLU A 22 8.55 0.12 -5.15
CA GLU A 22 8.43 -1.31 -4.93
C GLU A 22 9.61 -1.78 -4.07
N LEU A 23 9.32 -2.64 -3.11
CA LEU A 23 10.28 -3.18 -2.16
C LEU A 23 10.22 -4.70 -2.23
N LEU A 24 11.39 -5.33 -2.29
CA LEU A 24 11.52 -6.74 -1.96
C LEU A 24 11.82 -6.86 -0.47
N VAL A 25 11.03 -7.67 0.23
CA VAL A 25 11.09 -7.83 1.67
C VAL A 25 11.33 -9.30 1.99
N LYS A 26 12.38 -9.59 2.78
CA LYS A 26 12.59 -10.91 3.37
C LYS A 26 12.20 -10.86 4.84
N THR A 27 11.26 -11.71 5.26
CA THR A 27 10.77 -11.73 6.63
C THR A 27 11.71 -12.50 7.56
N PRO A 28 11.61 -12.33 8.90
CA PRO A 28 12.38 -13.13 9.86
C PRO A 28 12.21 -14.64 9.67
N ALA A 29 11.03 -15.09 9.21
CA ALA A 29 10.75 -16.48 8.89
C ALA A 29 11.38 -16.95 7.55
N GLY A 30 12.09 -16.06 6.84
CA GLY A 30 12.77 -16.36 5.58
C GLY A 30 11.92 -16.22 4.32
N ARG A 31 10.63 -15.85 4.45
CA ARG A 31 9.72 -15.66 3.31
C ARG A 31 10.10 -14.40 2.53
N GLN A 32 9.93 -14.44 1.21
CA GLN A 32 10.10 -13.28 0.34
C GLN A 32 8.73 -12.72 -0.04
N LEU A 33 8.55 -11.41 0.13
CA LEU A 33 7.33 -10.67 -0.11
C LEU A 33 7.64 -9.45 -0.97
N GLU A 34 6.63 -8.98 -1.71
CA GLU A 34 6.69 -7.71 -2.41
C GLU A 34 5.86 -6.68 -1.65
N VAL A 35 6.41 -5.49 -1.40
CA VAL A 35 5.68 -4.37 -0.80
C VAL A 35 5.68 -3.19 -1.75
N VAL A 36 4.50 -2.79 -2.21
CA VAL A 36 4.29 -1.65 -3.10
C VAL A 36 3.81 -0.46 -2.28
N VAL A 37 4.62 0.59 -2.23
CA VAL A 37 4.32 1.84 -1.53
C VAL A 37 3.72 2.85 -2.51
N ARG A 38 2.54 3.37 -2.20
CA ARG A 38 1.82 4.37 -3.02
C ARG A 38 1.43 5.55 -2.16
N GLY A 39 1.77 6.76 -2.58
CA GLY A 39 1.41 8.00 -1.89
C GLY A 39 0.48 8.87 -2.72
N VAL A 40 -0.53 9.48 -2.09
CA VAL A 40 -1.41 10.47 -2.72
C VAL A 40 -1.67 11.65 -1.77
N PRO A 41 -1.93 12.86 -2.30
CA PRO A 41 -2.46 13.96 -1.50
C PRO A 41 -3.94 13.74 -1.12
N ASP A 42 -4.46 14.56 -0.21
CA ASP A 42 -5.82 14.49 0.34
C ASP A 42 -6.89 14.38 -0.75
N ASN A 43 -7.95 13.62 -0.47
CA ASN A 43 -9.00 13.23 -1.43
C ASN A 43 -8.48 12.49 -2.69
N GLY A 44 -7.24 11.98 -2.64
CA GLY A 44 -6.60 11.25 -3.71
C GLY A 44 -7.15 9.83 -3.92
N ARG A 45 -6.58 9.14 -4.92
CA ARG A 45 -6.90 7.75 -5.25
C ARG A 45 -5.64 6.96 -5.49
N TRP A 46 -5.52 5.80 -4.85
CA TRP A 46 -4.40 4.90 -5.11
C TRP A 46 -4.75 3.97 -6.27
N LEU A 47 -3.91 4.02 -7.31
CA LEU A 47 -3.92 3.01 -8.34
C LEU A 47 -3.26 1.76 -7.77
N VAL A 48 -4.05 0.70 -7.68
CA VAL A 48 -3.65 -0.62 -7.21
C VAL A 48 -3.74 -1.53 -8.42
N ASN A 49 -2.59 -2.05 -8.83
CA ASN A 49 -2.52 -3.00 -9.94
C ASN A 49 -3.16 -4.31 -9.53
N GLU A 50 -3.63 -5.07 -10.51
CA GLU A 50 -4.07 -6.45 -10.30
C GLU A 50 -2.95 -7.26 -9.62
N GLU A 51 -3.37 -8.24 -8.83
CA GLU A 51 -2.47 -9.16 -8.16
C GLU A 51 -1.66 -9.91 -9.24
N PRO A 52 -0.31 -9.96 -9.13
CA PRO A 52 0.48 -10.67 -10.12
C PRO A 52 0.12 -12.17 -10.07
N GLU A 53 -0.14 -12.77 -11.23
CA GLU A 53 -0.38 -14.21 -11.33
C GLU A 53 0.93 -14.99 -11.08
N GLY A 54 0.90 -16.01 -10.21
CA GLY A 54 2.03 -16.92 -9.97
C GLY A 54 2.57 -16.94 -8.51
N GLU A 55 3.80 -17.47 -8.33
CA GLU A 55 4.45 -17.66 -7.02
C GLU A 55 4.68 -16.34 -6.23
N MET A 56 4.55 -15.19 -6.88
CA MET A 56 4.56 -13.85 -6.26
C MET A 56 3.23 -13.45 -5.60
N SER A 57 2.41 -14.42 -5.17
CA SER A 57 1.11 -14.23 -4.51
C SER A 57 1.15 -13.52 -3.15
N GLN A 58 2.30 -12.96 -2.77
CA GLN A 58 2.52 -12.32 -1.48
C GLN A 58 2.94 -10.86 -1.65
N ARG A 59 2.12 -10.13 -2.41
CA ARG A 59 2.21 -8.68 -2.56
C ARG A 59 1.39 -7.98 -1.48
N PHE A 60 1.96 -6.94 -0.90
CA PHE A 60 1.32 -6.03 0.04
C PHE A 60 1.36 -4.61 -0.48
N TYR A 61 0.37 -3.81 -0.11
CA TYR A 61 0.32 -2.39 -0.38
C TYR A 61 0.51 -1.61 0.92
N VAL A 62 1.35 -0.58 0.85
CA VAL A 62 1.46 0.47 1.86
C VAL A 62 0.96 1.76 1.22
N LEU A 63 -0.25 2.16 1.60
CA LEU A 63 -0.93 3.33 1.05
C LEU A 63 -0.74 4.51 2.00
N LEU A 64 -0.15 5.59 1.49
CA LEU A 64 0.11 6.81 2.23
C LEU A 64 -0.86 7.89 1.76
N ASN A 65 -1.59 8.49 2.70
CA ASN A 65 -2.37 9.70 2.46
C ASN A 65 -1.71 10.89 3.16
N TYR A 66 -1.33 11.89 2.38
CA TYR A 66 -0.81 13.15 2.87
C TYR A 66 -1.90 14.21 2.81
N LYS A 67 -2.10 15.01 3.86
CA LYS A 67 -3.02 16.15 3.76
C LYS A 67 -2.64 17.08 2.60
N ARG A 68 -1.33 17.34 2.48
CA ARG A 68 -0.71 18.17 1.45
C ARG A 68 0.67 17.60 1.12
N PHE A 69 1.10 17.73 -0.15
CA PHE A 69 2.42 17.22 -0.54
C PHE A 69 3.55 18.04 0.09
N GLU A 70 3.30 19.33 0.31
CA GLU A 70 4.18 20.27 1.00
C GLU A 70 4.41 19.87 2.48
N GLU A 71 3.52 19.04 3.02
CA GLU A 71 3.59 18.47 4.37
C GLU A 71 4.18 17.05 4.36
N ALA A 72 5.00 16.66 3.37
CA ALA A 72 5.60 15.33 3.30
C ALA A 72 6.46 14.94 4.53
N ARG A 73 6.85 15.93 5.34
CA ARG A 73 7.54 15.73 6.64
C ARG A 73 6.58 15.43 7.79
N ALA A 74 5.28 15.72 7.65
CA ALA A 74 4.25 15.33 8.59
C ALA A 74 3.95 13.83 8.44
N TYR A 75 3.51 13.19 9.53
CA TYR A 75 3.13 11.78 9.51
C TYR A 75 1.90 11.59 8.60
N PRO A 76 2.01 10.88 7.45
CA PRO A 76 0.86 10.56 6.63
C PRO A 76 -0.04 9.58 7.36
N MET A 77 -1.32 9.51 6.95
CA MET A 77 -2.11 8.33 7.29
C MET A 77 -1.56 7.14 6.50
N VAL A 78 -1.32 6.03 7.19
CA VAL A 78 -0.77 4.82 6.60
C VAL A 78 -1.79 3.71 6.65
N PHE A 79 -2.02 3.05 5.52
CA PHE A 79 -2.80 1.83 5.44
C PHE A 79 -1.94 0.70 4.87
N VAL A 80 -1.92 -0.46 5.53
CA VAL A 80 -1.08 -1.60 5.16
C VAL A 80 -1.97 -2.82 4.94
N MET A 81 -1.97 -3.41 3.75
CA MET A 81 -2.88 -4.53 3.43
C MET A 81 -2.34 -5.47 2.35
N PRO A 82 -2.78 -6.73 2.30
CA PRO A 82 -2.51 -7.65 1.18
C PRO A 82 -3.10 -7.16 -0.14
N ALA A 83 -2.49 -7.54 -1.27
CA ALA A 83 -2.97 -7.21 -2.60
C ALA A 83 -4.40 -7.70 -2.87
N SER A 84 -4.71 -8.95 -2.51
CA SER A 84 -6.08 -9.49 -2.57
C SER A 84 -7.14 -8.63 -1.87
N ARG A 85 -6.78 -7.97 -0.77
CA ARG A 85 -7.67 -7.05 -0.05
C ARG A 85 -7.77 -5.70 -0.74
N ALA A 86 -6.64 -5.15 -1.18
CA ALA A 86 -6.60 -3.91 -1.95
C ALA A 86 -7.44 -4.02 -3.25
N GLU A 87 -7.43 -5.18 -3.91
CA GLU A 87 -8.22 -5.47 -5.11
C GLU A 87 -9.73 -5.34 -4.85
N GLY A 88 -10.21 -5.94 -3.75
CA GLY A 88 -11.61 -5.90 -3.36
C GLY A 88 -12.12 -4.52 -2.92
N MET A 89 -11.21 -3.59 -2.61
CA MET A 89 -11.54 -2.22 -2.18
C MET A 89 -11.68 -1.21 -3.31
N LYS A 90 -11.41 -1.62 -4.56
CA LYS A 90 -11.40 -0.66 -5.66
C LYS A 90 -12.83 -0.27 -6.05
N SER A 91 -13.08 1.05 -6.12
CA SER A 91 -14.30 1.59 -6.72
C SER A 91 -14.06 1.84 -8.22
N PRO A 92 -15.08 1.60 -9.08
CA PRO A 92 -15.02 2.06 -10.46
C PRO A 92 -15.07 3.60 -10.52
N ARG A 93 -14.06 4.25 -11.11
CA ARG A 93 -14.05 5.71 -11.36
C ARG A 93 -13.20 6.08 -12.58
N GLY A 94 -13.85 6.37 -13.72
CA GLY A 94 -13.17 6.71 -14.98
C GLY A 94 -12.63 5.47 -15.72
N ARG A 95 -11.50 5.59 -16.43
CA ARG A 95 -10.87 4.47 -17.17
C ARG A 95 -10.08 3.48 -16.27
N GLY A 96 -10.51 3.26 -15.02
CA GLY A 96 -9.79 2.38 -14.10
C GLY A 96 -10.49 2.14 -12.77
N LYS A 97 -9.98 1.12 -12.05
CA LYS A 97 -10.36 0.76 -10.69
C LYS A 97 -9.29 1.31 -9.72
N ALA A 98 -9.70 2.00 -8.67
CA ALA A 98 -8.79 2.59 -7.69
C ALA A 98 -9.39 2.56 -6.28
N ILE A 99 -8.54 2.55 -5.26
CA ILE A 99 -8.98 2.80 -3.88
C ILE A 99 -9.10 4.31 -3.71
N VAL A 100 -10.29 4.80 -3.39
CA VAL A 100 -10.58 6.24 -3.29
C VAL A 100 -10.56 6.66 -1.83
N PHE A 101 -9.83 7.72 -1.50
CA PHE A 101 -9.83 8.33 -0.17
C PHE A 101 -10.57 9.68 -0.19
N GLY A 102 -11.08 10.10 0.98
CA GLY A 102 -11.69 11.44 1.18
C GLY A 102 -13.10 11.64 0.61
N ASN A 103 -13.52 10.88 -0.41
CA ASN A 103 -14.93 10.82 -0.81
C ASN A 103 -15.69 9.78 0.01
N LYS A 104 -16.49 10.22 1.00
CA LYS A 104 -17.26 9.32 1.90
C LYS A 104 -18.14 8.28 1.18
N LYS A 105 -18.63 8.57 -0.03
CA LYS A 105 -19.48 7.62 -0.78
C LYS A 105 -18.67 6.50 -1.45
N GLN A 106 -17.38 6.72 -1.69
CA GLN A 106 -16.51 5.81 -2.45
C GLN A 106 -15.37 5.25 -1.61
N CYS A 107 -15.12 5.85 -0.43
CA CYS A 107 -14.18 5.35 0.53
C CYS A 107 -14.64 3.96 1.00
N PRO A 108 -13.79 2.93 0.91
CA PRO A 108 -14.13 1.61 1.43
C PRO A 108 -14.49 1.71 2.92
N PRO A 109 -15.61 1.13 3.36
CA PRO A 109 -16.10 1.27 4.73
C PRO A 109 -15.18 0.59 5.75
N ASP A 110 -14.34 -0.34 5.31
CA ASP A 110 -13.42 -1.11 6.14
C ASP A 110 -11.95 -0.68 5.97
N LEU A 111 -11.68 0.44 5.28
CA LEU A 111 -10.32 0.94 5.06
C LEU A 111 -9.57 1.17 6.39
N ASP A 112 -10.26 1.69 7.40
CA ASP A 112 -9.69 1.98 8.72
C ASP A 112 -9.18 0.73 9.45
N ARG A 113 -9.65 -0.47 9.10
CA ARG A 113 -9.12 -1.73 9.67
C ARG A 113 -7.66 -1.98 9.30
N TRP A 114 -7.19 -1.33 8.25
CA TRP A 114 -5.85 -1.47 7.72
C TRP A 114 -4.94 -0.32 8.13
N ALA A 115 -5.44 0.63 8.93
CA ALA A 115 -4.65 1.73 9.44
C ALA A 115 -3.49 1.21 10.30
N GLU A 116 -2.25 1.60 9.95
CA GLU A 116 -1.01 1.18 10.62
C GLU A 116 -0.89 -0.35 10.83
N ALA A 117 -1.55 -1.16 10.00
CA ALA A 117 -1.66 -2.60 10.17
C ALA A 117 -0.39 -3.36 9.74
N TRP A 118 0.79 -2.86 10.11
CA TRP A 118 2.11 -3.41 9.72
C TRP A 118 2.28 -4.90 10.08
N ALA A 119 1.60 -5.36 11.13
CA ALA A 119 1.65 -6.75 11.59
C ALA A 119 1.12 -7.77 10.57
N VAL A 120 0.43 -7.35 9.51
CA VAL A 120 -0.05 -8.24 8.46
C VAL A 120 1.07 -8.73 7.52
N ILE A 121 2.24 -8.08 7.56
CA ILE A 121 3.44 -8.46 6.80
C ILE A 121 4.30 -9.37 7.70
N GLN A 122 4.24 -10.70 7.48
CA GLN A 122 4.87 -11.74 8.33
C GLN A 122 5.58 -12.81 7.49
#